data_AF-A0A318QNW6-F1
#
_entry.id   AF-A0A318QNW6-F1
#
_cell.length_a   1.000
_cell.length_b   1.000
_cell.length_c   1.000
_cell.angle_alpha   90.00
_cell.angle_beta   90.00
_cell.angle_gamma   90.00
#
_symmetry.space_group_name_H-M   'P 1'
#
loop_
_entity.id
_entity.type
_entity.pdbx_description
1 polymer ?
#
loop_
_entity_poly.entity_id
_entity_poly.type
_entity_poly.pdbx_seq_one_letter_code
_entity_poly.pdbx_strand_id
1 'polypeptide(L)'
;MVAYKFRMDTGYAGNLSREPAPGDITPENLDPTADWASYGFGMPYKYTSAGLATPLVGSETASEIMGLLVRSYPGRAVSYTGDSAYPQIGANGTDGARRGYMTVMLHGSATPVKGGAVYVRVANAGTGEVIGGIEGAADGDDTIVLPAGRFEGNAGSDGLVEISFNLQ
;
A
#
# COMPACT_ATOMS: atom_id res chain seq x y z
N MET A 1 -20.61 -19.87 21.72
CA MET A 1 -19.66 -18.74 21.76
C MET A 1 -19.50 -18.27 20.32
N VAL A 2 -20.01 -17.09 19.97
CA VAL A 2 -19.84 -16.54 18.62
C VAL A 2 -18.44 -15.90 18.59
N ALA A 3 -17.51 -16.54 17.91
CA ALA A 3 -16.21 -15.95 17.63
C ALA A 3 -16.40 -14.84 16.58
N TYR A 4 -16.04 -13.61 16.92
CA TYR A 4 -15.97 -12.53 15.93
C TYR A 4 -14.86 -12.89 14.93
N LYS A 5 -15.25 -13.32 13.73
CA LYS A 5 -14.30 -13.71 12.66
C LYS A 5 -13.53 -12.53 12.09
N PHE A 6 -14.01 -11.30 12.29
CA PHE A 6 -13.46 -10.07 11.74
C PHE A 6 -12.97 -9.15 12.85
N ARG A 7 -11.89 -8.43 12.56
CA ARG A 7 -11.32 -7.42 13.44
C ARG A 7 -12.09 -6.11 13.29
N MET A 8 -11.91 -5.21 14.25
CA MET A 8 -12.42 -3.84 14.12
C MET A 8 -11.75 -3.16 12.91
N ASP A 9 -12.55 -2.45 12.11
CA ASP A 9 -12.08 -1.80 10.88
C ASP A 9 -10.90 -0.85 11.18
N THR A 10 -9.84 -0.99 10.38
CA THR A 10 -8.54 -0.33 10.59
C THR A 10 -8.43 1.04 9.90
N GLY A 11 -9.55 1.60 9.42
CA GLY A 11 -9.63 2.94 8.84
C GLY A 11 -9.67 2.93 7.31
N TYR A 12 -8.70 3.59 6.66
CA TYR A 12 -8.63 3.70 5.19
C TYR A 12 -7.23 3.33 4.70
N ALA A 13 -7.13 2.78 3.50
CA ALA A 13 -5.85 2.48 2.87
C ALA A 13 -4.94 3.74 2.77
N GLY A 14 -3.66 3.58 3.09
CA GLY A 14 -2.66 4.65 3.10
C GLY A 14 -2.66 5.54 4.34
N ASN A 15 -3.49 5.27 5.34
CA ASN A 15 -3.37 5.92 6.64
C ASN A 15 -2.28 5.25 7.46
N LEU A 16 -1.43 6.08 8.06
CA LEU A 16 -0.58 5.63 9.16
C LEU A 16 -1.45 5.43 10.40
N SER A 17 -1.44 4.22 10.95
CA SER A 17 -2.25 3.85 12.11
C SER A 17 -1.64 4.31 13.44
N ARG A 18 -0.35 4.69 13.43
CA ARG A 18 0.38 5.27 14.56
C ARG A 18 1.03 6.58 14.16
N GLU A 19 1.27 7.43 15.15
CA GLU A 19 1.95 8.70 14.94
C GLU A 19 3.33 8.45 14.33
N PRO A 20 3.62 9.02 13.14
CA PRO A 20 4.94 8.93 12.54
C PRO A 20 5.96 9.66 13.41
N ALA A 21 7.16 9.10 13.56
CA ALA A 21 8.26 9.87 14.09
C ALA A 21 8.67 10.94 13.06
N PRO A 22 9.30 12.05 13.51
CA PRO A 22 9.84 13.05 12.58
C PRO A 22 10.78 12.42 11.55
N GLY A 23 10.48 12.62 10.27
CA GLY A 23 11.26 12.09 9.15
C GLY A 23 10.81 10.74 8.60
N ASP A 24 9.75 10.13 9.16
CA ASP A 24 9.19 8.86 8.64
C ASP A 24 8.40 9.07 7.35
N ILE A 25 7.84 10.28 7.20
CA ILE A 25 7.13 10.75 6.03
C ILE A 25 8.03 11.71 5.25
N THR A 26 8.19 11.45 3.96
CA THR A 26 8.90 12.31 3.02
C THR A 26 7.94 12.83 1.96
N PRO A 27 7.98 14.12 1.61
CA PRO A 27 7.27 14.61 0.43
C PRO A 27 7.96 14.07 -0.82
N GLU A 28 7.19 13.49 -1.72
CA GLU A 28 7.65 12.88 -2.96
C GLU A 28 7.11 13.65 -4.17
N ASN A 29 7.98 13.91 -5.14
CA ASN A 29 7.56 14.42 -6.44
C ASN A 29 7.17 13.24 -7.32
N LEU A 30 5.95 13.27 -7.83
CA LEU A 30 5.45 12.19 -8.66
C LEU A 30 5.91 12.35 -10.11
N ASP A 31 6.12 11.22 -10.78
CA ASP A 31 6.33 11.18 -12.21
C ASP A 31 5.00 11.54 -12.92
N PRO A 32 4.94 12.69 -13.63
CA PRO A 32 3.71 13.14 -14.27
C PRO A 32 3.37 12.31 -15.52
N THR A 33 4.28 11.45 -15.98
CA THR A 33 4.07 10.59 -17.14
C THR A 33 3.53 9.21 -16.77
N ALA A 34 3.55 8.85 -15.47
CA ALA A 34 3.05 7.58 -14.99
C ALA A 34 1.52 7.58 -14.80
N ASP A 35 0.91 6.40 -14.92
CA ASP A 35 -0.52 6.23 -14.65
C ASP A 35 -0.78 6.08 -13.15
N TRP A 36 -1.24 7.17 -12.53
CA TRP A 36 -1.65 7.22 -11.13
C TRP A 36 -3.15 6.97 -10.93
N ALA A 37 -3.94 6.88 -12.00
CA ALA A 37 -5.39 6.76 -11.88
C ALA A 37 -5.84 5.38 -11.40
N SER A 38 -5.03 4.35 -11.71
CA SER A 38 -5.23 2.97 -11.30
C SER A 38 -4.46 2.59 -10.02
N TYR A 39 -3.61 3.49 -9.51
CA TYR A 39 -2.77 3.26 -8.34
C TYR A 39 -3.42 3.78 -7.06
N GLY A 40 -3.33 3.01 -5.98
CA GLY A 40 -3.95 3.30 -4.70
C GLY A 40 -2.97 3.79 -3.64
N PHE A 41 -3.48 4.45 -2.60
CA PHE A 41 -2.69 4.72 -1.39
C PHE A 41 -2.43 3.43 -0.61
N GLY A 42 -1.32 3.41 0.12
CA GLY A 42 -0.85 2.21 0.83
C GLY A 42 -0.16 1.17 -0.06
N MET A 43 -0.01 1.46 -1.35
CA MET A 43 0.81 0.68 -2.28
C MET A 43 2.26 1.21 -2.29
N PRO A 44 3.25 0.35 -2.54
CA PRO A 44 4.65 0.75 -2.61
C PRO A 44 4.93 1.64 -3.82
N TYR A 45 6.02 2.39 -3.83
CA TYR A 45 6.50 3.10 -5.01
C TYR A 45 8.01 2.92 -5.15
N LYS A 46 8.51 3.23 -6.35
CA LYS A 46 9.96 3.26 -6.65
C LYS A 46 10.37 4.63 -7.18
N TYR A 47 11.67 4.85 -7.32
CA TYR A 47 12.20 6.01 -8.01
C TYR A 47 12.53 5.71 -9.47
N THR A 48 12.20 6.66 -10.34
CA THR A 48 12.79 6.72 -11.69
C THR A 48 14.27 7.10 -11.60
N SER A 49 15.01 6.96 -12.69
CA SER A 49 16.38 7.45 -12.79
C SER A 49 16.52 8.97 -12.57
N ALA A 50 15.43 9.72 -12.74
CA ALA A 50 15.35 11.16 -12.48
C ALA A 50 15.00 11.49 -11.00
N GLY A 51 14.81 10.47 -10.15
CA GLY A 51 14.45 10.65 -8.74
C GLY A 51 12.99 11.03 -8.51
N LEU A 52 12.10 10.79 -9.49
CA LEU A 52 10.66 10.97 -9.34
C LEU A 52 10.04 9.67 -8.83
N ALA A 53 9.10 9.77 -7.89
CA ALA A 53 8.32 8.62 -7.46
C ALA A 53 7.44 8.14 -8.61
N THR A 54 7.40 6.83 -8.85
CA THR A 54 6.62 6.20 -9.91
C THR A 54 5.97 4.91 -9.39
N PRO A 55 4.78 4.52 -9.89
CA PRO A 55 4.15 3.25 -9.54
C PRO A 55 5.04 2.06 -9.89
N LEU A 56 4.75 0.91 -9.28
CA LEU A 56 5.27 -0.36 -9.76
C LEU A 56 4.58 -0.70 -11.09
N VAL A 57 5.36 -1.07 -12.09
CA VAL A 57 4.93 -1.41 -13.46
C VAL A 57 5.17 -2.87 -13.81
N GLY A 58 5.85 -3.59 -12.92
CA GLY A 58 6.11 -5.02 -13.00
C GLY A 58 7.61 -5.33 -13.12
N SER A 59 7.98 -6.54 -12.69
CA SER A 59 9.36 -7.06 -12.60
C SER A 59 10.26 -6.37 -11.57
N GLU A 60 9.69 -5.57 -10.66
CA GLU A 60 10.47 -4.96 -9.59
C GLU A 60 11.02 -5.98 -8.60
N THR A 61 12.16 -5.64 -8.03
CA THR A 61 12.80 -6.33 -6.93
C THR A 61 12.49 -5.65 -5.60
N ALA A 62 12.61 -6.38 -4.49
CA ALA A 62 12.34 -5.85 -3.15
C ALA A 62 13.23 -4.63 -2.79
N SER A 63 14.43 -4.53 -3.36
CA SER A 63 15.34 -3.39 -3.16
C SER A 63 14.95 -2.13 -3.93
N GLU A 64 14.05 -2.23 -4.91
CA GLU A 64 13.58 -1.07 -5.68
C GLU A 64 12.39 -0.38 -5.01
N ILE A 65 11.78 -1.00 -3.99
CA ILE A 65 10.71 -0.39 -3.20
C ILE A 65 11.32 0.67 -2.27
N MET A 66 10.90 1.92 -2.45
CA MET A 66 11.46 3.08 -1.74
C MET A 66 10.59 3.55 -0.57
N GLY A 67 9.30 3.24 -0.61
CA GLY A 67 8.32 3.65 0.40
C GLY A 67 6.93 3.18 0.03
N LEU A 68 5.96 3.47 0.91
CA LEU A 68 4.53 3.29 0.67
C LEU A 68 3.84 4.64 0.61
N LEU A 69 2.89 4.80 -0.31
CA LEU A 69 2.18 6.06 -0.50
C LEU A 69 1.25 6.35 0.67
N VAL A 70 1.39 7.52 1.25
CA VAL A 70 0.62 8.01 2.39
C VAL A 70 -0.51 8.90 1.89
N ARG A 71 -1.68 8.74 2.50
CA ARG A 71 -2.79 9.64 2.30
C ARG A 71 -2.61 10.90 3.15
N SER A 72 -2.19 12.00 2.53
CA SER A 72 -2.08 13.30 3.21
C SER A 72 -3.45 13.84 3.64
N TYR A 73 -3.62 14.18 4.92
CA TYR A 73 -4.77 14.95 5.39
C TYR A 73 -4.55 16.45 5.15
N PRO A 74 -5.53 17.26 4.71
CA PRO A 74 -6.94 16.97 4.48
C PRO A 74 -7.25 16.73 2.99
N GLY A 75 -6.66 15.71 2.35
CA GLY A 75 -6.99 15.34 0.98
C GLY A 75 -8.47 14.94 0.84
N ARG A 76 -9.35 15.92 0.64
CA ARG A 76 -10.76 15.73 0.33
C ARG A 76 -10.86 15.28 -1.12
N ALA A 77 -11.56 14.18 -1.36
CA ALA A 77 -11.89 13.71 -2.70
C ALA A 77 -12.50 14.85 -3.54
N VAL A 78 -11.97 15.09 -4.73
CA VAL A 78 -12.34 16.25 -5.54
C VAL A 78 -13.65 16.04 -6.34
N SER A 79 -14.29 14.87 -6.22
CA SER A 79 -15.61 14.63 -6.82
C SER A 79 -16.36 13.52 -6.07
N TYR A 80 -17.55 13.87 -5.58
CA TYR A 80 -18.46 13.00 -4.83
C TYR A 80 -19.50 12.39 -5.78
N THR A 81 -19.28 11.15 -6.22
CA THR A 81 -20.31 10.34 -6.88
C THR A 81 -20.33 8.93 -6.30
N GLY A 82 -20.83 8.79 -5.07
CA GLY A 82 -21.26 7.51 -4.47
C GLY A 82 -20.16 6.48 -4.17
N ASP A 83 -20.04 6.11 -2.89
CA ASP A 83 -19.34 4.94 -2.31
C ASP A 83 -17.91 4.58 -2.79
N SER A 84 -17.27 5.41 -3.60
CA SER A 84 -16.01 5.09 -4.30
C SER A 84 -15.00 6.25 -4.35
N ALA A 85 -15.15 7.23 -3.46
CA ALA A 85 -14.28 8.40 -3.41
C ALA A 85 -12.98 8.09 -2.64
N TYR A 86 -12.06 7.33 -3.26
CA TYR A 86 -10.66 7.38 -2.84
C TYR A 86 -10.08 8.72 -3.30
N PRO A 87 -9.29 9.44 -2.47
CA PRO A 87 -8.54 10.58 -2.98
C PRO A 87 -7.68 10.08 -4.14
N GLN A 88 -7.74 10.77 -5.28
CA GLN A 88 -6.91 10.40 -6.41
C GLN A 88 -5.50 10.92 -6.18
N ILE A 89 -4.50 10.10 -6.49
CA ILE A 89 -3.11 10.53 -6.48
C ILE A 89 -2.94 11.49 -7.66
N GLY A 90 -2.86 12.78 -7.36
CA GLY A 90 -2.63 13.81 -8.37
C GLY A 90 -1.14 13.89 -8.72
N ALA A 91 -0.82 13.96 -10.02
CA ALA A 91 0.51 13.89 -10.62
C ALA A 91 1.55 14.97 -10.21
N ASN A 92 1.34 15.69 -9.11
CA ASN A 92 2.23 16.76 -8.65
C ASN A 92 3.14 16.25 -7.52
N GLY A 93 2.56 15.99 -6.35
CA GLY A 93 3.31 15.55 -5.19
C GLY A 93 2.41 14.87 -4.17
N THR A 94 2.96 13.89 -3.49
CA THR A 94 2.28 13.14 -2.44
C THR A 94 3.27 12.76 -1.36
N ASP A 95 2.78 12.32 -0.21
CA ASP A 95 3.64 11.90 0.88
C ASP A 95 3.95 10.40 0.74
N GLY A 96 5.20 10.02 1.00
CA GLY A 96 5.65 8.64 1.10
C GLY A 96 6.11 8.33 2.52
N ALA A 97 5.82 7.14 3.03
CA ALA A 97 6.36 6.65 4.29
C ALA A 97 7.38 5.54 4.03
N ARG A 98 8.53 5.60 4.70
CA ARG A 98 9.57 4.56 4.59
C ARG A 98 9.57 3.57 5.74
N ARG A 99 8.93 3.93 6.86
CA ARG A 99 8.74 3.06 8.01
C ARG A 99 7.46 3.41 8.77
N GLY A 100 6.98 2.47 9.58
CA GLY A 100 5.87 2.69 10.49
C GLY A 100 4.80 1.61 10.38
N TYR A 101 3.58 1.99 10.74
CA TYR A 101 2.39 1.14 10.67
C TYR A 101 1.37 1.78 9.75
N MET A 102 0.85 1.04 8.79
CA MET A 102 -0.07 1.55 7.79
C MET A 102 -1.21 0.56 7.55
N THR A 103 -2.41 1.12 7.38
CA THR A 103 -3.56 0.36 6.88
C THR A 103 -3.48 0.29 5.37
N VAL A 104 -3.57 -0.90 4.80
CA VAL A 104 -3.48 -1.18 3.36
C VAL A 104 -4.63 -2.08 2.91
N MET A 105 -4.97 -2.04 1.63
CA MET A 105 -5.92 -2.98 1.05
C MET A 105 -5.26 -4.34 0.86
N LEU A 106 -5.91 -5.40 1.32
CA LEU A 106 -5.48 -6.75 1.03
C LEU A 106 -5.97 -7.14 -0.38
N HIS A 107 -5.02 -7.48 -1.23
CA HIS A 107 -5.23 -8.04 -2.54
C HIS A 107 -5.03 -9.57 -2.51
N GLY A 108 -5.63 -10.24 -3.49
CA GLY A 108 -5.64 -11.70 -3.57
C GLY A 108 -6.55 -12.36 -2.52
N SER A 109 -6.47 -13.70 -2.42
CA SER A 109 -7.39 -14.51 -1.60
C SER A 109 -6.79 -15.03 -0.30
N ALA A 110 -5.47 -14.86 -0.10
CA ALA A 110 -4.76 -15.39 1.05
C ALA A 110 -5.08 -14.58 2.31
N THR A 111 -5.49 -15.27 3.38
CA THR A 111 -5.78 -14.62 4.66
C THR A 111 -4.47 -14.28 5.40
N PRO A 112 -4.21 -12.99 5.72
CA PRO A 112 -3.00 -12.60 6.41
C PRO A 112 -2.99 -13.10 7.85
N VAL A 113 -1.82 -13.52 8.31
CA VAL A 113 -1.56 -14.00 9.68
C VAL A 113 -0.70 -12.97 10.40
N LYS A 114 -0.99 -12.72 11.69
CA LYS A 114 -0.18 -11.78 12.48
C LYS A 114 1.28 -12.25 12.54
N GLY A 115 2.22 -11.34 12.28
CA GLY A 115 3.65 -11.62 12.15
C GLY A 115 4.04 -12.31 10.84
N GLY A 116 3.08 -12.59 9.96
CA GLY A 116 3.34 -13.14 8.63
C GLY A 116 4.03 -12.12 7.73
N ALA A 117 4.74 -12.63 6.72
CA ALA A 117 5.37 -11.79 5.70
C ALA A 117 4.30 -11.08 4.86
N VAL A 118 4.63 -9.87 4.42
CA VAL A 118 3.81 -9.07 3.51
C VAL A 118 4.38 -9.23 2.11
N TYR A 119 3.53 -9.56 1.14
CA TYR A 119 3.93 -9.75 -0.25
C TYR A 119 3.41 -8.61 -1.11
N VAL A 120 4.13 -8.28 -2.17
CA VAL A 120 3.76 -7.26 -3.17
C VAL A 120 3.74 -7.93 -4.52
N ARG A 121 2.64 -7.79 -5.27
CA ARG A 121 2.57 -8.31 -6.64
C ARG A 121 3.38 -7.46 -7.61
N VAL A 122 4.20 -8.11 -8.42
CA VAL A 122 5.08 -7.51 -9.44
C VAL A 122 4.92 -8.15 -10.82
N ALA A 123 4.10 -9.18 -10.98
CA ALA A 123 3.79 -9.75 -12.29
C ALA A 123 2.38 -10.36 -12.31
N ASN A 124 1.92 -10.69 -13.52
CA ASN A 124 0.66 -11.41 -13.77
C ASN A 124 -0.54 -10.86 -12.98
N ALA A 125 -0.86 -9.58 -13.16
CA ALA A 125 -2.06 -9.00 -12.58
C ALA A 125 -3.32 -9.73 -13.07
N GLY A 126 -4.27 -9.91 -12.16
CA GLY A 126 -5.49 -10.67 -12.34
C GLY A 126 -6.70 -9.98 -11.69
N THR A 127 -7.79 -10.73 -11.52
CA THR A 127 -9.00 -10.19 -10.88
C THR A 127 -8.78 -10.07 -9.38
N GLY A 128 -8.67 -8.84 -8.87
CA GLY A 128 -8.38 -8.55 -7.45
C GLY A 128 -6.89 -8.56 -7.10
N GLU A 129 -6.03 -8.90 -8.06
CA GLU A 129 -4.58 -8.98 -7.96
C GLU A 129 -3.98 -7.90 -8.87
N VAL A 130 -3.55 -6.78 -8.29
CA VAL A 130 -3.03 -5.63 -9.04
C VAL A 130 -1.53 -5.48 -8.82
N ILE A 131 -0.78 -4.96 -9.80
CA ILE A 131 0.64 -4.66 -9.61
C ILE A 131 0.82 -3.62 -8.50
N GLY A 132 1.71 -3.89 -7.55
CA GLY A 132 1.86 -3.13 -6.31
C GLY A 132 0.84 -3.47 -5.23
N GLY A 133 -0.09 -4.39 -5.49
CA GLY A 133 -1.07 -4.85 -4.50
C GLY A 133 -0.40 -5.65 -3.38
N ILE A 134 -0.89 -5.47 -2.16
CA ILE A 134 -0.40 -6.18 -0.97
C ILE A 134 -1.11 -7.52 -0.81
N GLU A 135 -0.36 -8.62 -0.72
CA GLU A 135 -0.89 -9.98 -0.66
C GLU A 135 -0.47 -10.74 0.60
N GLY A 136 -1.35 -11.65 1.03
CA GLY A 136 -1.18 -12.46 2.24
C GLY A 136 -0.25 -13.67 2.07
N ALA A 137 0.12 -14.03 0.85
CA ALA A 137 0.96 -15.21 0.54
C ALA A 137 1.83 -14.95 -0.69
N ALA A 138 2.88 -15.76 -0.82
CA ALA A 138 3.70 -15.79 -2.04
C ALA A 138 2.94 -16.50 -3.18
N ASP A 139 3.08 -15.96 -4.39
CA ASP A 139 2.63 -16.55 -5.64
C ASP A 139 3.82 -16.63 -6.61
N GLY A 140 4.68 -17.65 -6.42
CA GLY A 140 5.85 -17.89 -7.24
C GLY A 140 6.73 -16.63 -7.44
N ASP A 141 7.08 -16.38 -8.70
CA ASP A 141 7.87 -15.20 -9.12
C ASP A 141 7.00 -13.94 -9.35
N ASP A 142 5.68 -14.05 -9.20
CA ASP A 142 4.74 -12.96 -9.43
C ASP A 142 4.63 -12.01 -8.23
N THR A 143 5.18 -12.42 -7.08
CA THR A 143 5.19 -11.64 -5.84
C THR A 143 6.59 -11.55 -5.25
N ILE A 144 6.88 -10.42 -4.62
CA ILE A 144 8.09 -10.20 -3.84
C ILE A 144 7.74 -9.94 -2.39
N VAL A 145 8.63 -10.30 -1.47
CA VAL A 145 8.45 -9.98 -0.05
C VAL A 145 8.77 -8.50 0.17
N LEU A 146 7.85 -7.77 0.80
CA LEU A 146 8.12 -6.41 1.28
C LEU A 146 9.18 -6.47 2.39
N PRO A 147 10.35 -5.80 2.24
CA PRO A 147 11.41 -5.84 3.24
C PRO A 147 10.92 -5.40 4.62
N ALA A 148 11.24 -6.22 5.63
CA ALA A 148 10.80 -6.03 7.02
C ALA A 148 9.28 -5.82 7.20
N GLY A 149 8.47 -6.20 6.20
CA GLY A 149 7.02 -6.14 6.23
C GLY A 149 6.43 -7.24 7.11
N ARG A 150 5.51 -6.87 8.00
CA ARG A 150 4.74 -7.81 8.82
C ARG A 150 3.27 -7.42 8.86
N PHE A 151 2.38 -8.40 8.70
CA PHE A 151 0.97 -8.20 8.98
C PHE A 151 0.74 -8.11 10.50
N GLU A 152 -0.03 -7.13 10.94
CA GLU A 152 -0.49 -7.05 12.34
C GLU A 152 -1.79 -7.87 12.53
N GLY A 153 -2.37 -8.35 11.43
CA GLY A 153 -2.94 -9.70 11.26
C GLY A 153 -4.11 -9.76 10.27
N ASN A 154 -5.19 -10.49 10.54
CA ASN A 154 -6.34 -10.67 9.63
C ASN A 154 -6.97 -9.36 9.16
N ALA A 155 -7.50 -9.37 7.94
CA ALA A 155 -8.26 -8.26 7.37
C ALA A 155 -9.62 -8.06 8.09
N GLY A 156 -10.09 -6.82 8.07
CA GLY A 156 -11.45 -6.44 8.47
C GLY A 156 -12.51 -6.87 7.44
N SER A 157 -13.78 -6.58 7.73
CA SER A 157 -14.88 -6.83 6.78
C SER A 157 -14.83 -5.95 5.53
N ASP A 158 -14.08 -4.86 5.60
CA ASP A 158 -13.77 -3.91 4.53
C ASP A 158 -12.61 -4.35 3.62
N GLY A 159 -11.96 -5.48 3.92
CA GLY A 159 -10.78 -5.97 3.19
C GLY A 159 -9.48 -5.24 3.53
N LEU A 160 -9.51 -4.31 4.51
CA LEU A 160 -8.32 -3.60 4.95
C LEU A 160 -7.55 -4.38 6.01
N VAL A 161 -6.24 -4.22 6.01
CA VAL A 161 -5.32 -4.86 6.94
C VAL A 161 -4.24 -3.88 7.39
N GLU A 162 -3.78 -4.01 8.64
CA GLU A 162 -2.64 -3.25 9.15
C GLU A 162 -1.34 -4.00 8.89
N ILE A 163 -0.34 -3.28 8.38
CA ILE A 163 1.03 -3.76 8.23
C ILE A 163 2.00 -2.87 8.99
N SER A 164 3.09 -3.46 9.48
CA SER A 164 4.29 -2.76 9.92
C SER A 164 5.39 -2.93 8.88
N PHE A 165 6.18 -1.89 8.63
CA PHE A 165 7.28 -1.93 7.66
C PHE A 165 8.44 -1.04 8.10
N ASN A 166 9.64 -1.38 7.64
CA ASN A 166 10.84 -0.56 7.78
C ASN A 166 11.76 -0.78 6.58
N LEU A 167 11.78 0.18 5.66
CA LEU A 167 12.48 0.10 4.38
C LEU A 167 13.83 0.83 4.38
N GLN A 168 14.30 1.26 5.56
CA GLN A 168 15.58 1.97 5.76
C GLN A 168 16.51 1.20 6.70
#